data_AF-A0A1F3T0A0-F1
#
_entry.id   AF-A0A1F3T0A0-F1
#
_cell.length_a   1.000
_cell.length_b   1.000
_cell.length_c   1.000
_cell.angle_alpha   90.00
_cell.angle_beta   90.00
_cell.angle_gamma   90.00
#
_symmetry.space_group_name_H-M   'P 1'
#
loop_
_entity.id
_entity.type
_entity.pdbx_description
1 polymer ?
#
loop_
_entity_poly.entity_id
_entity_poly.type
_entity_poly.pdbx_seq_one_letter_code
_entity_poly.pdbx_strand_id
1 'polypeptide(L)'
;MALLVGVSGLLAGLFAWGIAQGTTFFERPFPETIENAPIVIRGVVTGTYTDWSREPGDQRIFTFYDLQVSEVFKGEVSGRAVLIRELGGENDGIGMQVAGAAQFARGDDVVVLLGKPNPDGSHPVRGMMMGRYDILRDENDREYLAGAGLHDPGTGADRHSHDTHGDTHEKMDRDASPPRRWTLQDLRQLVREQLQLTQDKSVENPREKLVVPTTGTPASEAQQAASQLQPLPFESPVPESSDSEGEQMGLPVKLAIALLGLGALGALIFGRRSRHPK
;
A
#
# COMPACT_ATOMS: atom_id res chain seq x y z
N MET A 1 -4.69 10.77 73.08
CA MET A 1 -5.45 11.45 72.02
C MET A 1 -4.47 12.33 71.25
N ALA A 2 -4.35 12.09 69.93
CA ALA A 2 -3.66 12.89 68.89
C ALA A 2 -2.13 13.09 69.10
N LEU A 3 -1.22 13.09 68.13
CA LEU A 3 -1.17 13.39 66.68
C LEU A 3 -0.03 12.51 66.08
N LEU A 4 -0.09 11.93 64.85
CA LEU A 4 0.13 12.57 63.53
C LEU A 4 1.53 13.25 63.44
N VAL A 5 2.43 13.14 62.46
CA VAL A 5 2.54 12.70 61.05
C VAL A 5 4.05 12.65 60.75
N GLY A 6 4.50 11.89 59.74
CA GLY A 6 5.53 12.45 58.85
C GLY A 6 6.72 11.59 58.49
N VAL A 7 6.52 10.33 58.08
CA VAL A 7 7.52 9.62 57.27
C VAL A 7 6.82 8.81 56.18
N SER A 8 6.27 9.49 55.17
CA SER A 8 5.76 8.83 53.94
C SER A 8 5.65 9.83 52.80
N GLY A 9 6.77 10.50 52.50
CA GLY A 9 6.86 11.47 51.41
C GLY A 9 8.09 11.25 50.54
N LEU A 10 8.56 10.00 50.39
CA LEU A 10 9.77 9.73 49.61
C LEU A 10 9.78 8.33 48.99
N LEU A 11 8.75 7.93 48.23
CA LEU A 11 8.81 6.68 47.44
C LEU A 11 7.65 6.54 46.41
N ALA A 12 7.33 7.59 45.65
CA ALA A 12 6.30 7.49 44.60
C ALA A 12 6.59 8.36 43.37
N GLY A 13 7.81 8.30 42.82
CA GLY A 13 8.18 9.09 41.64
C GLY A 13 9.08 8.37 40.61
N LEU A 14 9.14 7.03 40.62
CA LEU A 14 10.14 6.27 39.84
C LEU A 14 9.57 5.23 38.87
N PHE A 15 8.31 5.33 38.45
CA PHE A 15 7.74 4.36 37.51
C PHE A 15 6.86 5.03 36.46
N ALA A 16 7.50 5.52 35.39
CA ALA A 16 7.01 5.42 34.01
C ALA A 16 7.92 6.20 33.05
N TRP A 17 9.23 5.88 33.02
CA TRP A 17 10.00 6.13 31.80
C TRP A 17 9.66 5.00 30.81
N GLY A 18 8.43 5.06 30.30
CA GLY A 18 8.08 4.32 29.10
C GLY A 18 8.92 4.91 27.98
N ILE A 19 9.99 4.21 27.62
CA ILE A 19 10.66 4.41 26.34
C ILE A 19 9.60 4.10 25.29
N ALA A 20 8.95 5.16 24.80
CA ALA A 20 8.15 5.11 23.60
C ALA A 20 9.09 4.62 22.49
N GLN A 21 8.97 3.35 22.14
CA GLN A 21 9.58 2.80 20.94
C GLN A 21 8.81 3.42 19.77
N GLY A 22 9.20 4.63 19.39
CA GLY A 22 8.73 5.25 18.17
C GLY A 22 9.19 4.39 17.01
N THR A 23 8.26 3.90 16.20
CA THR A 23 8.59 3.32 14.91
C THR A 23 9.19 4.43 14.05
N THR A 24 10.51 4.47 13.92
CA THR A 24 11.15 5.42 13.01
C THR A 24 10.90 4.96 11.58
N PHE A 25 10.36 5.87 10.78
CA PHE A 25 10.12 5.64 9.37
C PHE A 25 11.29 6.26 8.58
N PHE A 26 12.03 5.44 7.81
CA PHE A 26 13.09 5.93 6.93
C PHE A 26 12.52 6.12 5.53
N GLU A 27 12.40 7.38 5.11
CA GLU A 27 12.13 7.73 3.72
C GLU A 27 13.28 7.22 2.84
N ARG A 28 12.98 6.30 1.93
CA ARG A 28 13.97 5.87 0.94
C ARG A 28 14.12 6.93 -0.14
N PRO A 29 15.34 7.22 -0.61
CA PRO A 29 15.55 8.11 -1.73
C PRO A 29 14.69 7.69 -2.92
N PHE A 30 13.99 8.64 -3.53
CA PHE A 30 13.11 8.39 -4.68
C PHE A 30 13.76 7.52 -5.79
N PRO A 31 15.03 7.73 -6.19
CA PRO A 31 15.69 6.87 -7.17
C PRO A 31 15.71 5.38 -6.80
N GLU A 32 15.97 5.06 -5.54
CA GLU A 32 15.98 3.68 -5.06
C GLU A 32 14.58 3.08 -5.05
N THR A 33 13.56 3.88 -4.75
CA THR A 33 12.15 3.43 -4.78
C THR A 33 11.73 3.05 -6.20
N ILE A 34 12.14 3.86 -7.20
CA ILE A 34 11.92 3.58 -8.63
C ILE A 34 12.72 2.35 -9.09
N GLU A 35 13.98 2.21 -8.68
CA GLU A 35 14.81 1.04 -9.01
C GLU A 35 14.15 -0.26 -8.57
N ASN A 36 13.60 -0.23 -7.36
CA ASN A 36 12.99 -1.37 -6.74
C ASN A 36 11.63 -1.72 -7.35
N ALA A 37 10.83 -0.75 -7.81
CA ALA A 37 9.50 -0.99 -8.36
C ALA A 37 9.55 -1.82 -9.67
N PRO A 38 8.82 -2.96 -9.75
CA PRO A 38 8.72 -3.75 -10.99
C PRO A 38 8.06 -2.98 -12.12
N ILE A 39 6.99 -2.24 -11.79
CA ILE A 39 6.15 -1.53 -12.75
C ILE A 39 5.97 -0.09 -12.27
N VAL A 40 6.14 0.87 -13.18
CA VAL A 40 5.93 2.30 -12.93
C VAL A 40 5.12 2.88 -14.08
N ILE A 41 3.93 3.40 -13.79
CA ILE A 41 2.97 3.84 -14.80
C ILE A 41 2.34 5.19 -14.44
N ARG A 42 1.91 5.95 -15.44
CA ARG A 42 0.97 7.07 -15.31
C ARG A 42 -0.41 6.64 -15.76
N GLY A 43 -1.45 7.11 -15.10
CA GLY A 43 -2.81 6.93 -15.58
C GLY A 43 -3.83 7.78 -14.84
N VAL A 44 -5.06 7.73 -15.36
CA VAL A 44 -6.22 8.39 -14.75
C VAL A 44 -7.10 7.36 -14.08
N VAL A 45 -7.48 7.59 -12.82
CA VAL A 45 -8.35 6.70 -12.07
C VAL A 45 -9.78 6.85 -12.59
N THR A 46 -10.36 5.78 -13.14
CA THR A 46 -11.69 5.79 -13.75
C THR A 46 -12.77 5.22 -12.84
N GLY A 47 -12.41 4.45 -11.83
CA GLY A 47 -13.34 3.78 -10.93
C GLY A 47 -12.69 3.38 -9.60
N THR A 48 -13.52 3.25 -8.58
CA THR A 48 -13.13 2.70 -7.27
C THR A 48 -14.29 1.90 -6.71
N TYR A 49 -13.99 0.77 -6.09
CA TYR A 49 -14.95 -0.06 -5.39
C TYR A 49 -14.24 -0.87 -4.29
N THR A 50 -15.00 -1.33 -3.30
CA THR A 50 -14.47 -2.20 -2.24
C THR A 50 -15.12 -3.57 -2.37
N ASP A 51 -14.34 -4.62 -2.16
CA ASP A 51 -14.84 -6.00 -2.17
C ASP A 51 -14.03 -6.86 -1.19
N TRP A 52 -14.57 -8.03 -0.85
CA TRP A 52 -13.82 -9.04 -0.13
C TRP A 52 -12.75 -9.65 -1.03
N SER A 53 -11.70 -10.20 -0.43
CA SER A 53 -10.67 -10.94 -1.16
C SER A 53 -11.31 -12.04 -2.01
N ARG A 54 -10.86 -12.13 -3.26
CA ARG A 54 -11.29 -13.19 -4.19
C ARG A 54 -10.48 -14.48 -4.00
N GLU A 55 -9.49 -14.46 -3.11
CA GLU A 55 -8.60 -15.58 -2.83
C GLU A 55 -9.24 -16.54 -1.80
N PRO A 56 -9.28 -17.86 -2.07
CA PRO A 56 -9.88 -18.82 -1.14
C PRO A 56 -9.24 -18.80 0.25
N GLY A 57 -10.05 -18.64 1.29
CA GLY A 57 -9.59 -18.61 2.68
C GLY A 57 -9.09 -17.25 3.16
N ASP A 58 -9.10 -16.22 2.31
CA ASP A 58 -8.76 -14.85 2.69
C ASP A 58 -10.02 -14.03 3.00
N GLN A 59 -10.19 -13.62 4.26
CA GLN A 59 -11.33 -12.80 4.71
C GLN A 59 -10.89 -11.36 4.97
N ARG A 60 -10.17 -10.76 4.01
CA ARG A 60 -9.77 -9.35 4.06
C ARG A 60 -10.59 -8.52 3.08
N ILE A 61 -10.83 -7.28 3.46
CA ILE A 61 -11.47 -6.28 2.61
C ILE A 61 -10.38 -5.55 1.82
N PHE A 62 -10.58 -5.42 0.51
CA PHE A 62 -9.69 -4.68 -0.38
C PHE A 62 -10.46 -3.58 -1.09
N THR A 63 -9.81 -2.44 -1.26
CA THR A 63 -10.27 -1.38 -2.14
C THR A 63 -9.54 -1.50 -3.46
N PHE A 64 -10.33 -1.53 -4.53
CA PHE A 64 -9.88 -1.67 -5.89
C PHE A 64 -10.02 -0.33 -6.62
N TYR A 65 -9.07 -0.05 -7.50
CA TYR A 65 -9.06 1.16 -8.32
C TYR A 65 -8.76 0.81 -9.77
N ASP A 66 -9.66 1.22 -10.66
CA ASP A 66 -9.45 1.09 -12.10
C ASP A 66 -8.60 2.25 -12.59
N LEU A 67 -7.39 1.97 -13.05
CA LEU A 67 -6.49 2.97 -13.61
C LEU A 67 -6.40 2.82 -15.14
N GLN A 68 -6.82 3.85 -15.86
CA GLN A 68 -6.63 3.95 -17.30
C GLN A 68 -5.20 4.43 -17.57
N VAL A 69 -4.35 3.54 -18.06
CA VAL A 69 -2.93 3.79 -18.31
C VAL A 69 -2.78 4.77 -19.46
N SER A 70 -2.00 5.83 -19.24
CA SER A 70 -1.61 6.82 -20.25
C SER A 70 -0.15 6.69 -20.66
N GLU A 71 0.73 6.27 -19.73
CA GLU A 71 2.15 6.07 -19.99
C GLU A 71 2.72 4.95 -19.12
N VAL A 72 3.65 4.18 -19.68
CA VAL A 72 4.42 3.17 -18.94
C VAL A 72 5.88 3.61 -18.90
N PHE A 73 6.38 3.93 -17.71
CA PHE A 73 7.79 4.31 -17.53
C PHE A 73 8.67 3.07 -17.39
N LYS A 74 8.22 2.07 -16.63
CA LYS A 74 8.97 0.85 -16.32
C LYS A 74 8.05 -0.36 -16.26
N GLY A 75 8.59 -1.51 -16.68
CA GLY A 75 7.89 -2.79 -16.67
C GLY A 75 6.89 -2.92 -17.81
N GLU A 76 6.03 -3.93 -17.71
CA GLU A 76 5.01 -4.24 -18.70
C GLU A 76 3.65 -4.38 -18.02
N VAL A 77 2.60 -3.94 -18.70
CA VAL A 77 1.21 -4.06 -18.24
C VAL A 77 0.35 -4.64 -19.35
N SER A 78 -0.56 -5.54 -18.98
CA SER A 78 -1.44 -6.22 -19.93
C SER A 78 -2.63 -5.33 -20.28
N GLY A 79 -2.49 -4.55 -21.36
CA GLY A 79 -3.56 -3.72 -21.90
C GLY A 79 -3.50 -2.26 -21.46
N ARG A 80 -4.64 -1.56 -21.60
CA ARG A 80 -4.75 -0.12 -21.33
C ARG A 80 -5.34 0.20 -19.95
N ALA A 81 -5.84 -0.78 -19.22
CA ALA A 81 -6.39 -0.59 -17.89
C ALA A 81 -5.67 -1.52 -16.92
N VAL A 82 -5.35 -1.02 -15.74
CA VAL A 82 -4.73 -1.77 -14.66
C VAL A 82 -5.62 -1.68 -13.43
N LEU A 83 -5.89 -2.82 -12.83
CA LEU A 83 -6.61 -2.91 -11.56
C LEU A 83 -5.61 -2.82 -10.41
N ILE A 84 -5.69 -1.77 -9.61
CA ILE A 84 -4.89 -1.61 -8.39
C ILE A 84 -5.71 -2.13 -7.22
N ARG A 85 -5.07 -2.85 -6.28
CA ARG A 85 -5.70 -3.25 -5.00
C ARG A 85 -4.91 -2.74 -3.81
N GLU A 86 -5.60 -2.20 -2.83
CA GLU A 86 -5.04 -1.80 -1.54
C GLU A 86 -5.83 -2.44 -0.39
N LEU A 87 -5.13 -2.85 0.67
CA LEU A 87 -5.76 -3.45 1.84
C LEU A 87 -6.58 -2.40 2.59
N GLY A 88 -7.81 -2.73 2.93
CA GLY A 88 -8.74 -1.87 3.64
C GLY A 88 -9.91 -1.41 2.78
N GLY A 89 -10.79 -0.60 3.37
CA GLY A 89 -12.05 -0.17 2.78
C GLY A 89 -13.23 -0.53 3.67
N GLU A 90 -14.43 -0.26 3.20
CA GLU A 90 -15.67 -0.62 3.87
C GLU A 90 -16.57 -1.41 2.91
N ASN A 91 -17.05 -2.57 3.36
CA ASN A 91 -18.00 -3.37 2.61
C ASN A 91 -19.13 -3.83 3.56
N ASP A 92 -20.38 -3.59 3.17
CA ASP A 92 -21.59 -3.94 3.93
C ASP A 92 -21.56 -3.52 5.42
N GLY A 93 -21.02 -2.32 5.71
CA GLY A 93 -20.92 -1.77 7.07
C GLY A 93 -19.76 -2.34 7.91
N ILE A 94 -18.94 -3.23 7.35
CA ILE A 94 -17.69 -3.70 7.95
C ILE A 94 -16.55 -2.90 7.33
N GLY A 95 -15.91 -2.06 8.15
CA GLY A 95 -14.78 -1.22 7.78
C GLY A 95 -13.44 -1.76 8.26
N MET A 96 -12.42 -1.68 7.43
CA MET A 96 -11.02 -1.91 7.78
C MET A 96 -10.19 -0.73 7.29
N GLN A 97 -9.61 0.03 8.21
CA GLN A 97 -8.72 1.13 7.87
C GLN A 97 -7.26 0.70 8.06
N VAL A 98 -6.46 0.83 7.00
CA VAL A 98 -5.03 0.57 7.04
C VAL A 98 -4.30 1.90 6.99
N ALA A 99 -3.64 2.26 8.09
CA ALA A 99 -2.84 3.46 8.16
C ALA A 99 -1.74 3.43 7.09
N GLY A 100 -1.73 4.47 6.26
CA GLY A 100 -0.75 4.64 5.20
C GLY A 100 -1.00 3.89 3.91
N ALA A 101 -2.14 3.19 3.75
CA ALA A 101 -2.56 2.66 2.46
C ALA A 101 -2.69 3.79 1.42
N ALA A 102 -2.35 3.51 0.16
CA ALA A 102 -2.55 4.47 -0.90
C ALA A 102 -4.05 4.65 -1.15
N GLN A 103 -4.49 5.91 -1.24
CA GLN A 103 -5.87 6.25 -1.54
C GLN A 103 -5.92 6.94 -2.89
N PHE A 104 -6.94 6.63 -3.68
CA PHE A 104 -7.14 7.22 -4.99
C PHE A 104 -8.58 7.70 -5.12
N ALA A 105 -8.77 8.81 -5.81
CA ALA A 105 -10.08 9.31 -6.19
C ALA A 105 -10.29 9.19 -7.70
N ARG A 106 -11.54 9.00 -8.12
CA ARG A 106 -11.90 9.05 -9.54
C ARG A 106 -11.49 10.41 -10.13
N GLY A 107 -10.76 10.38 -11.24
CA GLY A 107 -10.24 11.56 -11.93
C GLY A 107 -8.80 11.91 -11.59
N ASP A 108 -8.19 11.27 -10.59
CA ASP A 108 -6.78 11.46 -10.25
C ASP A 108 -5.87 11.08 -11.44
N ASP A 109 -5.02 12.00 -11.88
CA ASP A 109 -3.91 11.75 -12.81
C ASP A 109 -2.62 11.58 -12.01
N VAL A 110 -2.16 10.33 -11.93
CA VAL A 110 -1.14 9.90 -10.97
C VAL A 110 -0.07 9.04 -11.64
N VAL A 111 1.14 9.12 -11.09
CA VAL A 111 2.18 8.12 -11.28
C VAL A 111 2.13 7.13 -10.12
N VAL A 112 2.09 5.84 -10.45
CA VAL A 112 1.98 4.76 -9.46
C VAL A 112 3.08 3.72 -9.65
N LEU A 113 3.69 3.32 -8.55
CA LEU A 113 4.65 2.22 -8.46
C LEU A 113 3.89 0.98 -8.03
N LEU A 114 3.89 -0.03 -8.90
CA LEU A 114 3.13 -1.25 -8.69
C LEU A 114 4.04 -2.43 -8.36
N GLY A 115 3.55 -3.30 -7.48
CA GLY A 115 4.11 -4.61 -7.25
C GLY A 115 3.79 -5.59 -8.39
N LYS A 116 4.26 -6.83 -8.22
CA LYS A 116 3.90 -7.93 -9.12
C LYS A 116 2.39 -8.17 -9.08
N PRO A 117 1.78 -8.59 -10.21
CA PRO A 117 0.36 -8.91 -10.24
C PRO A 117 0.07 -10.06 -9.29
N ASN A 118 -1.11 -9.99 -8.66
CA ASN A 118 -1.68 -11.04 -7.86
C ASN A 118 -2.36 -12.09 -8.77
N PRO A 119 -2.77 -13.25 -8.23
CA PRO A 119 -3.43 -14.29 -9.03
C PRO A 119 -4.71 -13.83 -9.74
N ASP A 120 -5.40 -12.83 -9.19
CA ASP A 120 -6.60 -12.20 -9.77
C ASP A 120 -6.30 -11.12 -10.82
N GLY A 121 -5.02 -10.87 -11.13
CA GLY A 121 -4.56 -9.86 -12.08
C GLY A 121 -4.49 -8.43 -11.52
N SER A 122 -4.91 -8.20 -10.28
CA SER A 122 -4.74 -6.90 -9.62
C SER A 122 -3.29 -6.67 -9.22
N HIS A 123 -2.88 -5.41 -9.08
CA HIS A 123 -1.54 -5.04 -8.63
C HIS A 123 -1.60 -4.36 -7.26
N PRO A 124 -0.75 -4.72 -6.29
CA PRO A 124 -0.61 -3.98 -5.05
C PRO A 124 0.22 -2.71 -5.27
N VAL A 125 0.01 -1.65 -4.50
CA VAL A 125 0.89 -0.48 -4.54
C VAL A 125 2.19 -0.78 -3.80
N ARG A 126 3.32 -0.51 -4.45
CA ARG A 126 4.65 -0.69 -3.86
C ARG A 126 4.87 0.42 -2.83
N GLY A 127 5.07 0.06 -1.56
CA GLY A 127 5.39 1.03 -0.52
C GLY A 127 4.18 1.83 -0.03
N MET A 128 2.96 1.31 -0.23
CA MET A 128 1.71 1.92 0.26
C MET A 128 1.56 3.36 -0.27
N MET A 129 1.23 4.35 0.57
CA MET A 129 1.06 5.75 0.13
C MET A 129 2.26 6.34 -0.65
N MET A 130 3.48 5.86 -0.40
CA MET A 130 4.68 6.36 -1.10
C MET A 130 4.82 5.80 -2.51
N GLY A 131 4.00 4.82 -2.89
CA GLY A 131 3.95 4.34 -4.27
C GLY A 131 3.03 5.17 -5.15
N ARG A 132 2.39 6.21 -4.63
CA ARG A 132 1.47 7.09 -5.36
C ARG A 132 2.02 8.51 -5.39
N TYR A 133 2.06 9.08 -6.59
CA TYR A 133 2.50 10.46 -6.82
C TYR A 133 1.48 11.19 -7.68
N ASP A 134 0.97 12.30 -7.16
CA ASP A 134 0.11 13.23 -7.87
C ASP A 134 0.93 14.03 -8.89
N ILE A 135 0.30 14.39 -10.00
CA ILE A 135 0.92 15.22 -11.04
C ILE A 135 0.41 16.66 -10.88
N LEU A 136 1.33 17.55 -10.51
CA LEU A 136 1.09 18.98 -10.38
C LEU A 136 1.80 19.75 -11.48
N ARG A 137 1.41 21.01 -11.67
CA ARG A 137 2.06 21.91 -12.63
C ARG A 137 2.65 23.11 -11.93
N ASP A 138 3.84 23.51 -12.35
CA ASP A 138 4.50 24.72 -11.85
C ASP A 138 4.01 25.99 -12.57
N GLU A 139 4.55 27.15 -12.20
CA GLU A 139 4.22 28.45 -12.80
C GLU A 139 4.52 28.52 -14.30
N ASN A 140 5.38 27.62 -14.81
CA ASN A 140 5.76 27.51 -16.21
C ASN A 140 4.99 26.39 -16.94
N ASP A 141 3.89 25.90 -16.37
CA ASP A 141 3.07 24.79 -16.86
C ASP A 141 3.83 23.45 -17.01
N ARG A 142 4.94 23.27 -16.27
CA ARG A 142 5.72 22.03 -16.29
C ARG A 142 5.17 21.04 -15.26
N GLU A 143 4.92 19.81 -15.71
CA GLU A 143 4.44 18.72 -14.88
C GLU A 143 5.55 18.18 -13.95
N TYR A 144 5.23 18.07 -12.66
CA TYR A 144 6.10 17.50 -11.63
C TYR A 144 5.32 16.60 -10.66
N LEU A 145 6.05 15.69 -10.03
CA LEU A 145 5.52 14.72 -9.07
C LEU A 145 5.44 15.33 -7.67
N ALA A 146 4.32 15.09 -7.00
CA ALA A 146 4.12 15.41 -5.59
C ALA A 146 3.56 14.18 -4.86
N GLY A 147 4.00 13.91 -3.64
CA GLY A 147 3.49 12.77 -2.87
C GLY A 147 4.35 12.44 -1.66
N ALA A 148 3.92 11.45 -0.90
CA ALA A 148 4.69 10.97 0.24
C ALA A 148 6.03 10.40 -0.24
N GLY A 149 7.13 10.74 0.45
CA GLY A 149 8.46 10.32 0.01
C GLY A 149 9.10 11.20 -1.07
N LEU A 150 8.44 12.30 -1.44
CA LEU A 150 8.99 13.38 -2.24
C LEU A 150 8.94 14.64 -1.39
N HIS A 151 9.95 14.86 -0.54
CA HIS A 151 10.04 16.12 0.17
C HIS A 151 10.07 17.30 -0.82
N ASP A 152 9.04 18.15 -0.72
CA ASP A 152 9.02 19.52 -1.24
C ASP A 152 9.35 20.48 -0.08
N PRO A 153 10.61 20.91 0.07
CA PRO A 153 10.99 21.99 0.98
C PRO A 153 10.24 23.33 0.77
N GLY A 154 9.38 23.46 -0.25
CA GLY A 154 8.61 24.67 -0.57
C GLY A 154 7.15 24.67 -0.11
N THR A 155 6.55 23.52 0.22
CA THR A 155 5.20 23.48 0.81
C THR A 155 5.31 23.76 2.30
N GLY A 156 5.09 25.01 2.68
CA GLY A 156 5.23 25.52 4.05
C GLY A 156 4.29 24.93 5.10
N ALA A 157 4.44 23.64 5.40
CA ALA A 157 3.88 22.99 6.58
C ALA A 157 4.68 23.31 7.86
N ASP A 158 5.87 23.90 7.73
CA ASP A 158 6.76 24.21 8.86
C ASP A 158 6.71 25.68 9.30
N ARG A 159 5.71 26.45 8.84
CA ARG A 159 5.40 27.74 9.49
C ARG A 159 4.57 27.51 10.75
N HIS A 160 5.12 26.76 11.70
CA HIS A 160 4.77 26.97 13.09
C HIS A 160 5.30 28.36 13.46
N SER A 161 4.41 29.34 13.37
CA SER A 161 4.54 30.65 14.00
C SER A 161 4.74 30.46 15.50
N HIS A 162 5.99 30.30 15.91
CA HIS A 162 6.41 30.50 17.28
C HIS A 162 6.72 31.99 17.42
N ASP A 163 5.65 32.77 17.54
CA ASP A 163 5.73 34.20 17.82
C ASP A 163 6.23 34.37 19.26
N THR A 164 7.54 34.37 19.49
CA THR A 164 8.11 34.85 20.75
C THR A 164 9.51 35.44 20.57
N HIS A 165 9.51 36.78 20.52
CA HIS A 165 10.54 37.72 20.94
C HIS A 165 11.84 37.82 20.14
N GLY A 166 12.16 39.08 19.83
CA GLY A 166 13.21 39.50 18.92
C GLY A 166 14.60 39.02 19.32
N ASP A 167 15.38 38.73 18.29
CA ASP A 167 16.71 39.27 18.15
C ASP A 167 17.10 39.27 16.67
N THR A 168 17.81 40.32 16.29
CA THR A 168 18.39 40.60 14.97
C THR A 168 19.13 39.41 14.38
N HIS A 169 18.64 38.89 13.24
CA HIS A 169 19.47 38.21 12.24
C HIS A 169 18.99 38.56 10.81
N GLU A 170 19.35 39.76 10.35
CA GLU A 170 19.52 40.02 8.93
C GLU A 170 20.78 39.28 8.44
N LYS A 171 20.56 38.20 7.67
CA LYS A 171 21.41 37.61 6.61
C LYS A 171 21.32 36.08 6.66
N MET A 172 20.73 35.47 5.64
CA MET A 172 21.38 34.50 4.72
C MET A 172 20.37 33.60 3.95
N ASP A 173 19.33 34.14 3.31
CA ASP A 173 18.44 33.32 2.45
C ASP A 173 18.48 33.77 0.98
N ARG A 174 19.68 33.85 0.38
CA ARG A 174 19.84 34.16 -1.07
C ARG A 174 20.40 33.03 -1.93
N ASP A 175 20.66 31.85 -1.36
CA ASP A 175 21.23 30.71 -2.10
C ASP A 175 20.45 29.40 -1.93
N ALA A 176 19.26 29.44 -1.31
CA ALA A 176 18.37 28.29 -1.35
C ALA A 176 17.79 28.18 -2.78
N SER A 177 18.51 27.51 -3.67
CA SER A 177 17.93 27.01 -4.92
C SER A 177 16.64 26.30 -4.56
N PRO A 178 15.54 26.55 -5.30
CA PRO A 178 14.28 25.90 -5.01
C PRO A 178 14.51 24.39 -4.98
N PRO A 179 13.88 23.68 -4.03
CA PRO A 179 14.04 22.24 -3.95
C PRO A 179 13.79 21.60 -5.31
N ARG A 180 14.66 20.67 -5.70
CA ARG A 180 14.57 20.01 -6.99
C ARG A 180 13.29 19.18 -7.04
N ARG A 181 12.27 19.70 -7.73
CA ARG A 181 11.04 18.96 -8.04
C ARG A 181 11.34 17.89 -9.08
N TRP A 182 10.80 16.68 -8.87
CA TRP A 182 10.94 15.60 -9.84
C TRP A 182 9.96 15.80 -10.98
N THR A 183 10.47 16.14 -12.16
CA THR A 183 9.63 16.23 -13.35
C THR A 183 9.38 14.85 -13.95
N LEU A 184 8.37 14.72 -14.81
CA LEU A 184 8.18 13.50 -15.58
C LEU A 184 9.36 13.22 -16.52
N GLN A 185 10.06 14.26 -16.97
CA GLN A 185 11.28 14.10 -17.78
C GLN A 185 12.43 13.53 -16.95
N ASP A 186 12.62 14.00 -15.71
CA ASP A 186 13.61 13.44 -14.78
C ASP A 186 13.30 11.96 -14.50
N LEU A 187 12.02 11.60 -14.29
CA LEU A 187 11.61 10.21 -14.08
C LEU A 187 11.95 9.32 -15.28
N ARG A 188 11.61 9.75 -16.50
CA ARG A 188 11.94 8.99 -17.72
C ARG A 188 13.44 8.79 -17.87
N GLN A 189 14.22 9.83 -17.60
CA GLN A 189 15.67 9.77 -17.69
C GLN A 189 16.25 8.80 -16.64
N LEU A 190 15.79 8.90 -15.40
CA LEU A 190 16.19 8.00 -14.31
C LEU A 190 15.90 6.53 -14.65
N VAL A 191 14.69 6.21 -15.10
CA VAL A 191 14.33 4.83 -15.45
C VAL A 191 15.20 4.32 -16.59
N ARG A 192 15.45 5.14 -17.61
CA ARG A 192 16.33 4.77 -18.73
C ARG A 192 17.73 4.44 -18.27
N GLU A 193 18.32 5.26 -17.41
CA GLU A 193 19.66 5.04 -16.85
C GLU A 193 19.72 3.73 -16.05
N GLN A 194 18.72 3.47 -15.21
CA GLN A 194 18.66 2.23 -14.41
C GLN A 194 18.52 0.96 -15.26
N LEU A 195 17.75 1.03 -16.35
CA LEU A 195 17.60 -0.10 -17.27
C LEU A 195 18.91 -0.39 -18.04
N GLN A 196 19.64 0.65 -18.45
CA GLN A 196 20.95 0.48 -19.10
C GLN A 196 21.97 -0.16 -18.15
N LEU A 197 22.07 0.33 -16.91
CA LEU A 197 22.98 -0.23 -15.90
C LEU A 197 22.69 -1.71 -15.60
N THR A 198 21.42 -2.12 -15.64
CA THR A 198 21.03 -3.52 -15.45
C THR A 198 21.45 -4.39 -16.63
N GLN A 199 21.32 -3.87 -17.86
CA GLN A 199 21.77 -4.57 -19.07
C GLN A 199 23.29 -4.74 -19.10
N ASP A 200 24.06 -3.69 -18.82
CA ASP A 200 25.53 -3.75 -18.85
C ASP A 200 26.08 -4.76 -17.83
N LYS A 201 25.55 -4.77 -16.60
CA LYS A 201 25.91 -5.77 -15.57
C LYS A 201 25.61 -7.21 -16.01
N SER A 202 24.54 -7.43 -16.77
CA SER A 202 24.18 -8.77 -17.27
C SER A 202 25.10 -9.25 -18.39
N VAL A 203 25.70 -8.34 -19.15
CA VAL A 203 26.70 -8.65 -20.19
C VAL A 203 28.08 -8.90 -19.57
N GLU A 204 28.43 -8.20 -18.49
CA GLU A 204 29.74 -8.33 -17.84
C GLU A 204 29.89 -9.62 -17.01
N ASN A 205 28.80 -10.28 -16.59
CA ASN A 205 28.85 -11.55 -15.84
C ASN A 205 28.15 -12.74 -16.54
N PRO A 206 28.66 -13.27 -17.68
CA PRO A 206 28.04 -14.39 -18.40
C PRO A 206 28.14 -15.76 -17.71
N ARG A 207 28.94 -15.90 -16.65
CA ARG A 207 29.35 -17.22 -16.10
C ARG A 207 28.42 -17.80 -15.03
N GLU A 208 27.44 -17.04 -14.54
CA GLU A 208 26.57 -17.51 -13.45
C GLU A 208 25.29 -18.20 -13.94
N LYS A 209 25.04 -18.23 -15.26
CA LYS A 209 23.82 -18.79 -15.84
C LYS A 209 24.09 -20.05 -16.69
N LEU A 210 24.83 -21.01 -16.14
CA LEU A 210 24.89 -22.37 -16.72
C LEU A 210 25.22 -23.44 -15.66
N VAL A 211 24.22 -23.79 -14.84
CA VAL A 211 24.15 -25.12 -14.23
C VAL A 211 22.75 -25.67 -14.50
N VAL A 212 22.56 -26.19 -15.71
CA VAL A 212 21.51 -27.14 -16.02
C VAL A 212 22.18 -28.52 -15.95
N PRO A 213 21.78 -29.45 -15.06
CA PRO A 213 22.21 -30.82 -15.22
C PRO A 213 21.40 -31.41 -16.39
N THR A 214 21.97 -31.36 -17.60
CA THR A 214 21.50 -32.12 -18.75
C THR A 214 22.45 -33.30 -18.97
N THR A 215 22.01 -34.48 -18.56
CA THR A 215 22.26 -35.75 -19.24
C THR A 215 20.86 -36.24 -19.63
N GLY A 216 20.41 -36.20 -20.89
CA GLY A 216 20.83 -37.04 -22.02
C GLY A 216 20.52 -38.50 -21.69
N THR A 217 19.64 -39.29 -22.33
CA THR A 217 18.99 -39.32 -23.66
C THR A 217 17.82 -40.36 -23.57
N PRO A 218 17.21 -40.84 -24.67
CA PRO A 218 15.85 -40.58 -25.14
C PRO A 218 14.77 -41.60 -24.70
N ALA A 219 13.51 -41.19 -24.88
CA ALA A 219 12.33 -42.03 -24.80
C ALA A 219 12.39 -43.24 -25.74
N SER A 220 12.54 -44.45 -25.20
CA SER A 220 12.12 -45.71 -25.83
C SER A 220 12.22 -46.88 -24.84
N GLU A 221 11.50 -46.85 -23.71
CA GLU A 221 11.34 -48.05 -22.87
C GLU A 221 10.15 -47.99 -21.88
N ALA A 222 9.54 -46.83 -21.63
CA ALA A 222 8.41 -46.72 -20.70
C ALA A 222 7.03 -47.02 -21.32
N GLN A 223 6.93 -47.27 -22.63
CA GLN A 223 5.66 -47.60 -23.31
C GLN A 223 5.30 -49.10 -23.24
N GLN A 224 6.16 -49.96 -22.65
CA GLN A 224 5.92 -51.40 -22.55
C GLN A 224 5.56 -51.90 -21.14
N ALA A 225 5.48 -51.02 -20.14
CA ALA A 225 5.16 -51.40 -18.75
C ALA A 225 3.72 -51.07 -18.31
N ALA A 226 2.88 -50.45 -19.15
CA ALA A 226 1.53 -50.00 -18.77
C ALA A 226 0.38 -50.74 -19.49
N SER A 227 0.63 -51.94 -20.03
CA SER A 227 -0.40 -52.78 -20.67
C SER A 227 -0.80 -54.01 -19.84
N GLN A 228 -0.52 -54.03 -18.53
CA GLN A 228 -0.88 -55.14 -17.64
C GLN A 228 -1.64 -54.71 -16.37
N LEU A 229 -2.66 -53.87 -16.52
CA LEU A 229 -3.70 -53.76 -15.50
C LEU A 229 -5.01 -54.29 -16.06
N GLN A 230 -5.35 -55.51 -15.64
CA GLN A 230 -6.66 -56.10 -15.82
C GLN A 230 -7.71 -55.22 -15.12
N PRO A 231 -8.89 -54.97 -15.72
CA PRO A 231 -9.99 -54.38 -14.97
C PRO A 231 -10.55 -55.40 -13.98
N LEU A 232 -10.52 -55.07 -12.69
CA LEU A 232 -11.27 -55.82 -11.67
C LEU A 232 -12.78 -55.65 -11.92
N PRO A 233 -13.60 -56.71 -11.75
CA PRO A 233 -15.03 -56.60 -11.92
C PRO A 233 -15.65 -55.78 -10.78
N PHE A 234 -16.40 -54.74 -11.16
CA PHE A 234 -17.32 -54.04 -10.26
C PHE A 234 -18.50 -54.97 -9.96
N GLU A 235 -18.58 -55.44 -8.73
CA GLU A 235 -19.75 -56.11 -8.19
C GLU A 235 -20.33 -55.21 -7.10
N SER A 236 -21.52 -54.66 -7.34
CA SER A 236 -22.36 -54.07 -6.29
C SER A 236 -23.43 -55.10 -5.91
N PRO A 237 -23.78 -55.19 -4.63
CA PRO A 237 -25.14 -54.79 -4.28
C PRO A 237 -25.28 -54.06 -2.93
N VAL A 238 -26.14 -53.04 -2.95
CA VAL A 238 -26.94 -52.45 -1.83
C VAL A 238 -28.03 -53.50 -1.47
N PRO A 239 -28.70 -53.60 -0.29
CA PRO A 239 -29.19 -52.49 0.57
C PRO A 239 -29.32 -52.76 2.10
N GLU A 240 -29.63 -51.70 2.87
CA GLU A 240 -30.63 -51.61 3.98
C GLU A 240 -30.37 -50.32 4.80
N SER A 241 -31.29 -49.35 4.78
CA SER A 241 -32.31 -49.06 5.82
C SER A 241 -31.69 -48.79 7.20
N SER A 242 -32.03 -47.75 7.97
CA SER A 242 -33.33 -47.15 8.25
C SER A 242 -33.11 -46.00 9.25
N ASP A 243 -33.92 -44.95 9.11
CA ASP A 243 -34.56 -44.11 10.14
C ASP A 243 -34.02 -44.06 11.59
N SER A 244 -33.81 -42.83 12.08
CA SER A 244 -34.22 -42.33 13.41
C SER A 244 -33.69 -40.88 13.55
N GLU A 245 -34.56 -39.87 13.50
CA GLU A 245 -35.25 -39.26 14.64
C GLU A 245 -34.34 -38.58 15.67
N GLY A 246 -34.70 -37.33 15.98
CA GLY A 246 -34.69 -36.86 17.37
C GLY A 246 -33.48 -36.06 17.84
N GLU A 247 -33.66 -34.73 17.80
CA GLU A 247 -33.66 -33.92 19.02
C GLU A 247 -32.37 -33.86 19.88
N GLN A 248 -31.71 -32.70 19.89
CA GLN A 248 -31.38 -32.06 21.18
C GLN A 248 -30.97 -30.59 21.06
N MET A 249 -31.63 -29.79 21.90
CA MET A 249 -31.42 -28.39 22.21
C MET A 249 -30.05 -28.14 22.87
N GLY A 250 -29.47 -26.97 22.60
CA GLY A 250 -28.37 -26.38 23.37
C GLY A 250 -28.44 -24.85 23.31
N LEU A 251 -28.85 -24.25 24.42
CA LEU A 251 -29.20 -22.83 24.64
C LEU A 251 -27.93 -22.00 25.03
N PRO A 252 -28.06 -20.72 25.44
CA PRO A 252 -27.53 -19.50 24.81
C PRO A 252 -26.14 -19.04 25.32
N VAL A 253 -25.48 -18.11 24.60
CA VAL A 253 -24.45 -17.25 25.23
C VAL A 253 -24.65 -15.80 24.80
N LYS A 254 -25.12 -15.00 25.76
CA LYS A 254 -24.92 -13.55 25.79
C LYS A 254 -23.43 -13.28 26.00
N LEU A 255 -22.81 -12.40 25.23
CA LEU A 255 -21.74 -11.57 25.76
C LEU A 255 -21.80 -10.17 25.14
N ALA A 256 -22.11 -9.22 26.01
CA ALA A 256 -21.96 -7.80 25.76
C ALA A 256 -20.47 -7.43 25.88
N ILE A 257 -19.98 -6.57 24.99
CA ILE A 257 -18.89 -5.65 25.32
C ILE A 257 -19.33 -4.26 24.89
N ALA A 258 -19.49 -3.42 25.90
CA ALA A 258 -19.73 -2.00 25.81
C ALA A 258 -18.45 -1.28 25.38
N LEU A 259 -18.56 -0.32 24.45
CA LEU A 259 -17.65 0.81 24.40
C LEU A 259 -18.47 2.09 24.58
N LEU A 260 -18.33 2.61 25.80
CA LEU A 260 -18.74 3.95 26.22
C LEU A 260 -18.09 5.00 25.31
N GLY A 261 -18.92 5.92 24.84
CA GLY A 261 -18.49 7.09 24.11
C GLY A 261 -17.88 8.18 25.01
N LEU A 262 -17.13 9.06 24.35
CA LEU A 262 -16.92 10.49 24.63
C LEU A 262 -16.22 11.03 23.36
N GLY A 263 -16.66 12.06 22.64
CA GLY A 263 -17.80 12.94 22.78
C GLY A 263 -18.00 13.71 21.47
N ALA A 264 -19.23 14.14 21.25
CA ALA A 264 -19.62 15.10 20.23
C ALA A 264 -19.14 16.51 20.60
N LEU A 265 -18.73 17.33 19.62
CA LEU A 265 -19.29 18.68 19.36
C LEU A 265 -18.64 19.35 18.14
N GLY A 266 -19.45 19.91 17.24
CA GLY A 266 -18.94 20.90 16.27
C GLY A 266 -19.68 20.99 14.94
N ALA A 267 -21.01 21.10 14.96
CA ALA A 267 -21.79 21.42 13.77
C ALA A 267 -21.70 22.94 13.43
N LEU A 268 -21.76 23.22 12.12
CA LEU A 268 -22.35 24.43 11.50
C LEU A 268 -21.74 25.80 11.83
N ILE A 269 -21.00 26.40 10.87
CA ILE A 269 -21.27 27.78 10.45
C ILE A 269 -21.21 27.90 8.92
N PHE A 270 -22.37 28.21 8.37
CA PHE A 270 -22.69 28.65 7.02
C PHE A 270 -22.16 30.08 6.80
N GLY A 271 -21.49 30.36 5.68
CA GLY A 271 -20.87 31.68 5.44
C GLY A 271 -20.68 32.03 3.97
N ARG A 272 -21.74 31.90 3.17
CA ARG A 272 -21.82 32.39 1.79
C ARG A 272 -21.70 33.92 1.77
N ARG A 273 -20.63 34.47 1.20
CA ARG A 273 -20.54 35.92 0.89
C ARG A 273 -20.13 36.14 -0.56
N SER A 274 -21.14 36.46 -1.37
CA SER A 274 -21.01 37.03 -2.70
C SER A 274 -20.33 38.40 -2.63
N ARG A 275 -19.38 38.66 -3.54
CA ARG A 275 -18.98 40.01 -3.93
C ARG A 275 -19.31 40.19 -5.40
N HIS A 276 -20.20 41.13 -5.69
CA HIS A 276 -20.28 41.78 -7.00
C HIS A 276 -19.30 42.96 -7.05
N PRO A 277 -18.81 43.33 -8.23
CA PRO A 277 -17.86 44.43 -8.42
C PRO A 277 -18.57 45.78 -8.57
N LYS A 278 -17.83 46.84 -8.25
CA LYS A 278 -17.96 48.16 -8.87
C LYS A 278 -16.57 48.58 -9.34
#